data_AF-A0A7S2QN82-F1
#
_entry.id   AF-A0A7S2QN82-F1
#
_cell.length_a   1.000
_cell.length_b   1.000
_cell.length_c   1.000
_cell.angle_alpha   90.00
_cell.angle_beta   90.00
_cell.angle_gamma   90.00
#
_symmetry.space_group_name_H-M   'P 1'
#
loop_
_entity.id
_entity.type
_entity.pdbx_description
1 polymer ?
#
loop_
_entity_poly.entity_id
_entity_poly.type
_entity_poly.pdbx_seq_one_letter_code
_entity_poly.pdbx_strand_id
1 'polypeptide(L)'
;GAASRCGGESLSRSISDVQGVRNHTIRARRMGPYCAVDTIIVVDARISASAASMIAEAVHDRVLADFRPLVTDVLVHVDPEGSPQSHRLETHAEELPAEAVRHRSIGPEA
;
A
#
# COMPACT_ATOMS: atom_id res chain seq x y z
N GLY A 1 -16.30 3.58 10.80
CA GLY A 1 -15.52 4.25 9.72
C GLY A 1 -15.80 3.62 8.37
N ALA A 2 -15.16 4.04 7.28
CA ALA A 2 -15.30 3.36 5.98
C ALA A 2 -14.91 1.86 6.06
N ALA A 3 -13.84 1.54 6.82
CA ALA A 3 -13.39 0.17 7.07
C ALA A 3 -14.46 -0.73 7.72
N SER A 4 -15.25 -0.22 8.67
CA SER A 4 -16.32 -1.02 9.30
C SER A 4 -17.46 -1.35 8.33
N ARG A 5 -17.63 -0.58 7.25
CA ARG A 5 -18.59 -0.85 6.18
C ARG A 5 -18.02 -1.72 5.06
N CYS A 6 -16.71 -1.94 5.04
CA CYS A 6 -16.00 -2.80 4.10
C CYS A 6 -15.53 -4.12 4.74
N GLY A 7 -16.07 -4.50 5.91
CA GLY A 7 -15.74 -5.77 6.57
C GLY A 7 -14.46 -5.77 7.43
N GLY A 8 -14.02 -4.62 7.95
CA GLY A 8 -12.73 -4.39 8.61
C GLY A 8 -12.11 -5.53 9.42
N GLU A 9 -12.76 -6.04 10.47
CA GLU A 9 -12.19 -7.13 11.30
C GLU A 9 -12.07 -8.46 10.55
N SER A 10 -13.07 -8.81 9.74
CA SER A 10 -13.03 -10.00 8.90
C SER A 10 -11.97 -9.88 7.81
N LEU A 11 -11.80 -8.68 7.24
CA LEU A 11 -10.78 -8.39 6.23
C LEU A 11 -9.38 -8.52 6.83
N SER A 12 -9.18 -8.00 8.04
CA SER A 12 -7.94 -8.18 8.80
C SER A 12 -7.61 -9.66 8.99
N ARG A 13 -8.59 -10.46 9.41
CA ARG A 13 -8.39 -11.90 9.60
C ARG A 13 -8.06 -12.63 8.30
N SER A 14 -8.81 -12.35 7.23
CA SER A 14 -8.59 -12.97 5.92
C SER A 14 -7.16 -12.75 5.40
N ILE A 15 -6.60 -11.56 5.59
CA ILE A 15 -5.20 -11.24 5.23
C ILE A 15 -4.21 -11.95 6.15
N SER A 16 -4.41 -11.93 7.48
CA SER A 16 -3.53 -12.59 8.44
C SER A 16 -3.46 -14.11 8.25
N ASP A 17 -4.51 -14.73 7.73
CA ASP A 17 -4.58 -16.19 7.51
C ASP A 17 -3.77 -16.63 6.28
N VAL A 18 -3.28 -15.70 5.45
CA VAL A 18 -2.43 -16.04 4.29
C VAL A 18 -1.01 -16.37 4.76
N GLN A 19 -0.55 -17.57 4.41
CA GLN A 19 0.77 -18.05 4.78
C GLN A 19 1.88 -17.11 4.27
N GLY A 20 2.77 -16.70 5.17
CA GLY A 20 3.89 -15.82 4.86
C GLY A 20 3.65 -14.35 5.22
N VAL A 21 2.41 -13.96 5.50
CA VAL A 21 2.08 -12.65 6.09
C VAL A 21 2.46 -12.68 7.58
N ARG A 22 3.34 -11.76 8.00
CA ARG A 22 3.75 -11.60 9.41
C ARG A 22 2.98 -10.51 10.13
N ASN A 23 2.64 -9.46 9.39
CA ASN A 23 1.83 -8.34 9.85
C ASN A 23 1.19 -7.67 8.64
N HIS A 24 0.18 -6.83 8.86
CA HIS A 24 -0.47 -6.10 7.79
C HIS A 24 -1.05 -4.78 8.28
N THR A 25 -1.22 -3.83 7.35
CA THR A 25 -1.99 -2.60 7.57
C THR A 25 -3.02 -2.49 6.47
N ILE A 26 -4.28 -2.21 6.83
CA ILE A 26 -5.39 -2.11 5.88
C ILE A 26 -5.88 -0.68 5.79
N ARG A 27 -6.08 -0.24 4.55
CA ARG A 27 -6.84 0.95 4.19
C ARG A 27 -7.96 0.58 3.24
N ALA A 28 -9.19 0.58 3.73
CA ALA A 28 -10.38 0.41 2.90
C ALA A 28 -10.97 1.77 2.50
N ARG A 29 -11.28 1.92 1.21
CA ARG A 29 -11.93 3.09 0.63
C ARG A 29 -13.30 2.68 0.09
N ARG A 30 -14.32 3.51 0.34
CA ARG A 30 -15.66 3.29 -0.20
C ARG A 30 -15.79 3.91 -1.58
N MET A 31 -16.37 3.18 -2.52
CA MET A 31 -16.70 3.61 -3.88
C MET A 31 -18.17 3.29 -4.16
N GLY A 32 -19.06 4.21 -3.76
CA GLY A 32 -20.51 3.99 -3.84
C GLY A 32 -20.97 2.82 -2.96
N PRO A 33 -21.59 1.77 -3.52
CA PRO A 33 -21.94 0.57 -2.77
C PRO A 33 -20.76 -0.39 -2.56
N TYR A 34 -19.62 -0.16 -3.23
CA TYR A 34 -18.45 -1.03 -3.23
C TYR A 34 -17.31 -0.50 -2.37
N CYS A 35 -16.27 -1.32 -2.24
CA CYS A 35 -15.03 -1.00 -1.54
C CYS A 35 -13.80 -1.35 -2.40
N ALA A 36 -12.78 -0.51 -2.32
CA ALA A 36 -11.41 -0.85 -2.72
C ALA A 36 -10.56 -1.01 -1.45
N VAL A 37 -9.66 -1.99 -1.47
CA VAL A 37 -8.75 -2.28 -0.36
C VAL A 37 -7.33 -2.00 -0.81
N ASP A 38 -6.59 -1.25 0.01
CA ASP A 38 -5.16 -1.06 -0.12
C ASP A 38 -4.55 -1.65 1.16
N THR A 39 -3.64 -2.61 1.02
CA THR A 39 -3.01 -3.28 2.15
C THR A 39 -1.51 -3.33 1.97
N ILE A 40 -0.79 -3.10 3.05
CA ILE A 40 0.64 -3.37 3.15
C ILE A 40 0.78 -4.65 3.95
N ILE A 41 1.53 -5.63 3.43
CA ILE A 41 1.87 -6.86 4.15
C ILE A 41 3.35 -6.86 4.49
N VAL A 42 3.67 -7.33 5.69
CA VAL A 42 5.04 -7.54 6.14
C VAL A 42 5.40 -9.01 5.95
N VAL A 43 6.54 -9.28 5.32
CA VAL A 43 7.05 -10.63 5.04
C VAL A 43 8.45 -10.81 5.65
N ASP A 44 8.96 -12.06 5.74
CA ASP A 44 10.34 -12.30 6.19
C ASP A 44 11.32 -11.59 5.23
N ALA A 45 12.23 -10.79 5.77
CA ALA A 45 13.16 -9.99 4.97
C ALA A 45 14.13 -10.80 4.09
N ARG A 46 14.23 -12.12 4.29
CA ARG A 46 15.13 -13.02 3.56
C ARG A 46 14.42 -13.81 2.45
N ILE A 47 13.11 -13.63 2.23
CA ILE A 47 12.44 -14.31 1.12
C ILE A 47 12.86 -13.72 -0.22
N SER A 48 12.74 -14.51 -1.28
CA SER A 48 12.97 -14.01 -2.64
C SER A 48 11.86 -13.05 -3.07
N ALA A 49 12.18 -12.16 -4.00
CA ALA A 49 11.19 -11.28 -4.63
C ALA A 49 10.02 -12.06 -5.27
N SER A 50 10.29 -13.22 -5.86
CA SER A 50 9.26 -14.09 -6.42
C SER A 50 8.34 -14.68 -5.35
N ALA A 51 8.89 -15.14 -4.22
CA ALA A 51 8.08 -15.64 -3.11
C ALA A 51 7.23 -14.52 -2.49
N ALA A 52 7.78 -13.32 -2.36
CA ALA A 52 7.03 -12.13 -1.94
C ALA A 52 5.85 -11.83 -2.88
N SER A 53 6.06 -11.89 -4.19
CA SER A 53 4.99 -11.69 -5.18
C SER A 53 3.88 -12.74 -5.04
N MET A 54 4.23 -14.01 -4.87
CA MET A 54 3.24 -15.07 -4.68
C MET A 54 2.41 -14.87 -3.40
N ILE A 55 3.01 -14.39 -2.31
CA ILE A 55 2.27 -14.05 -1.09
C ILE A 55 1.32 -12.88 -1.37
N ALA A 56 1.78 -11.84 -2.07
CA ALA A 56 0.95 -10.68 -2.41
C ALA A 56 -0.26 -11.06 -3.28
N GLU A 57 -0.04 -11.91 -4.29
CA GLU A 57 -1.10 -12.46 -5.14
C GLU A 57 -2.08 -13.32 -4.33
N ALA A 58 -1.59 -14.17 -3.42
CA ALA A 58 -2.44 -14.97 -2.55
C ALA A 58 -3.31 -14.09 -1.63
N VAL A 59 -2.77 -12.99 -1.10
CA VAL A 59 -3.54 -12.00 -0.32
C VAL A 59 -4.60 -11.33 -1.18
N HIS A 60 -4.22 -10.86 -2.37
CA HIS A 60 -5.13 -10.24 -3.32
C HIS A 60 -6.33 -11.16 -3.64
N ASP A 61 -6.04 -12.39 -4.04
CA ASP A 61 -7.05 -13.35 -4.48
C ASP A 61 -7.95 -13.80 -3.32
N ARG A 62 -7.38 -14.02 -2.13
CA ARG A 62 -8.14 -14.37 -0.92
C ARG A 62 -9.12 -13.27 -0.55
N VAL A 63 -8.68 -12.01 -0.52
CA VAL A 63 -9.55 -10.87 -0.19
C VAL A 63 -10.66 -10.71 -1.24
N LEU A 64 -10.34 -10.84 -2.52
CA LEU A 64 -11.36 -10.78 -3.56
C LEU A 64 -12.37 -11.94 -3.44
N ALA A 65 -11.90 -13.16 -3.22
CA ALA A 65 -12.77 -14.32 -3.07
C ALA A 65 -13.71 -14.20 -1.85
N ASP A 66 -13.18 -13.78 -0.70
CA ASP A 66 -13.93 -13.72 0.56
C ASP A 66 -14.94 -12.56 0.60
N PHE A 67 -14.69 -11.46 -0.12
CA PHE A 67 -15.46 -10.21 0.03
C PHE A 67 -16.17 -9.72 -1.24
N ARG A 68 -16.11 -10.44 -2.36
CA ARG A 68 -16.98 -10.15 -3.51
C ARG A 68 -18.46 -10.34 -3.12
N PRO A 69 -19.39 -9.53 -3.67
CA PRO A 69 -19.17 -8.46 -4.64
C PRO A 69 -18.80 -7.11 -4.01
N LEU A 70 -18.75 -7.01 -2.67
CA LEU A 70 -18.55 -5.76 -1.95
C LEU A 70 -17.16 -5.15 -2.22
N VAL A 71 -16.10 -5.96 -2.13
CA VAL A 71 -14.74 -5.54 -2.50
C VAL A 71 -14.54 -5.77 -3.99
N THR A 72 -14.23 -4.69 -4.71
CA THR A 72 -14.10 -4.74 -6.17
C THR A 72 -12.67 -4.68 -6.67
N ASP A 73 -11.76 -4.17 -5.84
CA ASP A 73 -10.37 -3.93 -6.17
C ASP A 73 -9.48 -4.06 -4.92
N VAL A 74 -8.29 -4.62 -5.08
CA VAL A 74 -7.32 -4.85 -4.00
C VAL A 74 -5.93 -4.49 -4.49
N LEU A 75 -5.21 -3.65 -3.75
CA LEU A 75 -3.80 -3.36 -3.96
C LEU A 75 -3.00 -3.90 -2.78
N VAL A 76 -1.95 -4.66 -3.07
CA VAL A 76 -1.08 -5.27 -2.06
C VAL A 76 0.35 -4.75 -2.23
N HIS A 77 0.83 -4.02 -1.22
CA HIS A 77 2.22 -3.61 -1.08
C HIS A 77 2.95 -4.61 -0.17
N VAL A 78 4.20 -4.93 -0.50
CA VAL A 78 5.01 -5.88 0.28
C VAL A 78 6.20 -5.15 0.89
N ASP A 79 6.28 -5.21 2.22
CA ASP A 79 7.41 -4.71 2.99
C ASP A 79 8.18 -5.88 3.64
N PRO A 80 9.51 -5.96 3.47
CA PRO A 80 10.31 -6.87 4.26
C PRO A 80 10.36 -6.39 5.73
N GLU A 81 10.31 -7.33 6.66
CA GLU A 81 10.41 -7.02 8.10
C GLU A 81 11.65 -6.18 8.43
N GLY A 82 11.45 -5.07 9.15
CA GLY A 82 12.52 -4.14 9.49
C GLY A 82 12.92 -3.18 8.36
N SER A 83 12.17 -3.13 7.24
CA SER A 83 12.39 -2.11 6.21
C SER A 83 12.16 -0.70 6.78
N PRO A 84 13.02 0.28 6.49
CA PRO A 84 12.79 1.68 6.88
C PRO A 84 11.56 2.29 6.20
N GLN A 85 11.06 1.65 5.14
CA GLN A 85 9.83 2.01 4.41
C GLN A 85 8.55 1.79 5.24
N SER A 86 8.65 1.07 6.37
CA SER A 86 7.57 0.90 7.35
C SER A 86 7.08 2.23 7.95
N HIS A 87 7.89 3.30 7.87
CA HIS A 87 7.49 4.64 8.27
C HIS A 87 6.88 5.35 7.06
N ARG A 88 5.54 5.32 6.99
CA ARG A 88 4.69 6.33 6.35
C ARG A 88 5.29 6.88 5.04
N LEU A 89 4.83 6.39 3.89
CA LEU A 89 4.74 7.26 2.70
C LEU A 89 3.73 8.37 3.03
N GLU A 90 4.15 9.29 3.89
CA GLU A 90 3.80 10.69 3.74
C GLU A 90 4.21 10.99 2.32
N THR A 91 3.24 11.26 1.47
CA THR A 91 3.51 11.98 0.25
C THR A 91 4.19 13.28 0.70
N HIS A 92 5.52 13.31 0.72
CA HIS A 92 6.22 14.53 0.44
C HIS A 92 5.65 14.94 -0.91
N ALA A 93 4.74 15.91 -0.90
CA ALA A 93 4.71 16.85 -2.01
C ALA A 93 6.17 17.21 -2.24
N GLU A 94 6.70 16.91 -3.42
CA GLU A 94 8.06 17.31 -3.76
C GLU A 94 8.11 18.83 -3.68
N GLU A 95 8.46 19.36 -2.51
CA GLU A 95 9.05 20.68 -2.41
C GLU A 95 10.43 20.55 -3.02
N LEU A 96 10.48 20.83 -4.32
CA LEU A 96 11.71 21.07 -5.04
C LEU A 96 12.58 22.00 -4.17
N PRO A 97 13.83 21.64 -3.85
CA PRO A 97 14.68 22.50 -3.04
C PRO A 97 14.85 23.84 -3.77
N ALA A 98 14.61 24.93 -3.04
CA ALA A 98 14.67 26.31 -3.54
C ALA A 98 16.04 26.70 -4.14
N GLU A 99 17.06 25.84 -4.06
CA GLU A 99 18.38 26.06 -4.67
C GLU A 99 18.46 25.73 -6.17
N ALA A 100 17.46 25.08 -6.76
CA ALA A 100 17.45 24.80 -8.21
C ALA A 100 17.09 26.01 -9.09
N VAL A 101 16.66 27.14 -8.50
CA VAL A 101 16.40 28.40 -9.22
C VAL A 101 17.51 29.41 -8.92
N ARG A 102 18.74 29.10 -9.33
CA ARG A 102 19.74 30.16 -9.57
C ARG A 102 19.49 30.72 -10.96
N HIS A 103 18.68 31.77 -11.02
CA HIS A 103 18.62 32.67 -12.17
C HIS A 103 20.05 33.05 -12.57
N ARG A 104 20.51 32.59 -13.74
CA ARG A 104 21.60 33.29 -14.43
C ARG A 104 21.03 34.61 -14.90
N SER A 105 21.33 35.67 -14.16
CA SER A 105 21.15 37.04 -14.61
C SER A 105 22.08 37.27 -15.80
N ILE A 106 21.55 37.15 -17.01
CA ILE A 106 22.14 37.77 -18.19
C ILE A 106 21.76 39.25 -18.07
N GLY A 107 22.74 40.09 -17.72
CA GLY A 107 22.57 41.54 -17.71
C GLY A 107 22.33 42.07 -19.12
N PRO A 108 21.74 43.27 -19.27
CA PRO A 108 21.55 43.86 -20.59
C PRO A 108 22.92 44.26 -21.16
N GLU A 109 23.23 43.80 -22.38
CA GLU A 109 24.29 44.40 -23.18
C GLU A 109 23.90 45.84 -23.55
N ALA A 110 24.87 46.74 -23.43
CA ALA A 110 24.80 48.14 -23.83
C ALA A 110 25.05 48.31 -25.33
#